data_AF-A0A0G1KWG7-F1
#
_entry.id   AF-A0A0G1KWG7-F1
#
_cell.length_a   1.000
_cell.length_b   1.000
_cell.length_c   1.000
_cell.angle_alpha   90.00
_cell.angle_beta   90.00
_cell.angle_gamma   90.00
#
_symmetry.space_group_name_H-M   'P 1'
#
loop_
_entity.id
_entity.type
_entity.pdbx_description
1 polymer ?
#
loop_
_entity_poly.entity_id
_entity_poly.type
_entity_poly.pdbx_seq_one_letter_code
_entity_poly.pdbx_strand_id
1 'polypeptide(L)'
;MQQILETIKKASPGVGSILAGSVLKKEPRRLFIDLFSSGSGIILGKEYLFSIDRIRGLRLGDEVVVKVIGSMDENGFWEVSLNQADKEAGWEKVRAARDNREIVGLTVSGANQGGLLMQFEGIEGFLPVSQLALEHYPRVEGGNKSRILEELRKFVGKEMKVRVLDFNQGEGKLIFSEKEAEQEKLQNLLLNYKINDVVEGEITGIAPFGAFIRFGDPALEGLIHISEIDHKLVDDPSSYLKVGSKEKAKIINITNDRIFLSLKSLKIDPWDEIESIYKKGGVYSGRVIKQTQLGALISLDDYIYGVSADENLETEKTYSFKISEIDKKERKITLKLEK
;
A
#
# COMPACT_ATOMS: atom_id res chain seq x y z
N MET A 1 -60.58 -19.17 -44.17
CA MET A 1 -59.11 -19.13 -44.43
C MET A 1 -58.59 -17.71 -44.22
N GLN A 2 -58.66 -17.22 -42.98
CA GLN A 2 -58.40 -15.81 -42.66
C GLN A 2 -57.62 -15.68 -41.34
N GLN A 3 -56.77 -16.67 -41.02
CA GLN A 3 -56.21 -16.83 -39.68
C GLN A 3 -54.75 -17.33 -39.73
N ILE A 4 -53.92 -16.70 -40.56
CA ILE A 4 -52.45 -16.91 -40.58
C ILE A 4 -51.68 -15.57 -40.53
N LEU A 5 -52.35 -14.41 -40.43
CA LEU A 5 -51.69 -13.09 -40.51
C LEU A 5 -51.57 -12.31 -39.19
N GLU A 6 -51.87 -12.90 -38.03
CA GLU A 6 -51.79 -12.21 -36.73
C GLU A 6 -50.98 -12.99 -35.69
N THR A 7 -49.65 -13.03 -35.75
CA THR A 7 -48.84 -13.28 -34.52
C THR A 7 -47.38 -12.83 -34.60
N ILE A 8 -47.06 -11.66 -35.18
CA ILE A 8 -45.80 -10.95 -34.83
C ILE A 8 -46.10 -9.46 -34.67
N LYS A 9 -46.80 -9.12 -33.58
CA LYS A 9 -46.71 -7.75 -33.04
C LYS A 9 -45.27 -7.56 -32.57
N LYS A 10 -44.43 -6.93 -33.41
CA LYS A 10 -43.11 -6.42 -33.04
C LYS A 10 -43.29 -5.62 -31.74
N ALA A 11 -42.69 -6.09 -30.66
CA ALA A 11 -42.60 -5.32 -29.43
C ALA A 11 -41.80 -4.04 -29.77
N SER A 12 -42.48 -2.90 -29.80
CA SER A 12 -41.80 -1.62 -29.95
C SER A 12 -40.82 -1.47 -28.78
N PRO A 13 -39.51 -1.31 -29.03
CA PRO A 13 -38.58 -1.07 -27.95
C PRO A 13 -39.00 0.20 -27.21
N GLY A 14 -39.09 0.13 -25.88
CA GLY A 14 -39.36 1.31 -25.06
C GLY A 14 -38.17 2.28 -25.12
N VAL A 15 -38.43 3.57 -24.90
CA VAL A 15 -37.35 4.54 -24.69
C VAL A 15 -36.50 4.08 -23.51
N GLY A 16 -35.18 3.98 -23.71
CA GLY A 16 -34.21 3.42 -22.78
C GLY A 16 -33.79 1.98 -23.09
N SER A 17 -34.36 1.32 -24.10
CA SER A 17 -33.98 -0.04 -24.48
C SER A 17 -32.60 -0.08 -25.14
N ILE A 18 -31.77 -1.04 -24.76
CA ILE A 18 -30.50 -1.34 -25.42
C ILE A 18 -30.77 -2.39 -26.51
N LEU A 19 -30.35 -2.10 -27.74
CA LEU A 19 -30.54 -2.96 -28.91
C LEU A 19 -29.22 -3.13 -29.64
N ALA A 20 -28.95 -4.33 -30.14
CA ALA A 20 -27.90 -4.56 -31.11
C ALA A 20 -28.41 -4.22 -32.51
N GLY A 21 -27.54 -3.64 -33.34
CA GLY A 21 -27.84 -3.34 -34.71
C GLY A 21 -26.62 -3.31 -35.60
N SER A 22 -26.81 -3.26 -36.92
CA SER A 22 -25.72 -3.20 -37.89
C SER A 22 -25.71 -1.87 -38.63
N VAL A 23 -24.53 -1.34 -38.94
CA VAL A 23 -24.43 -0.05 -39.64
C VAL A 23 -24.95 -0.18 -41.08
N LEU A 24 -26.12 0.38 -41.37
CA LEU A 24 -26.71 0.35 -42.71
C LEU A 24 -26.07 1.38 -43.64
N LYS A 25 -25.99 2.62 -43.17
CA LYS A 25 -25.60 3.75 -44.01
C LYS A 25 -25.03 4.88 -43.17
N LYS A 26 -23.99 5.50 -43.69
CA LYS A 26 -23.33 6.66 -43.08
C LYS A 26 -23.50 7.88 -43.98
N GLU A 27 -24.04 8.95 -43.42
CA GLU A 27 -24.21 10.24 -44.08
C GLU A 27 -23.60 11.37 -43.22
N PRO A 28 -23.31 12.54 -43.80
CA PRO A 28 -22.87 13.69 -43.02
C PRO A 28 -23.90 14.06 -41.96
N ARG A 29 -23.52 13.93 -40.68
CA ARG A 29 -24.36 14.21 -39.50
C ARG A 29 -25.52 13.24 -39.25
N ARG A 30 -25.53 12.08 -39.92
CA ARG A 30 -26.53 11.02 -39.72
C ARG A 30 -25.89 9.64 -39.85
N LEU A 31 -26.19 8.74 -38.91
CA LEU A 31 -25.85 7.32 -39.03
C LEU A 31 -27.13 6.49 -38.95
N PHE A 32 -27.33 5.61 -39.93
CA PHE A 32 -28.44 4.67 -39.96
C PHE A 32 -27.96 3.29 -39.53
N ILE A 33 -28.72 2.67 -38.63
CA ILE A 33 -28.42 1.38 -38.05
C ILE A 33 -29.65 0.49 -38.23
N ASP A 34 -29.46 -0.75 -38.67
CA ASP A 34 -30.52 -1.76 -38.70
C ASP A 34 -30.64 -2.35 -37.30
N LEU A 35 -31.78 -2.23 -36.64
CA LEU A 35 -32.06 -2.84 -35.33
C LEU A 35 -32.78 -4.20 -35.51
N PHE A 36 -32.67 -4.80 -36.69
CA PHE A 36 -33.21 -6.09 -37.08
C PHE A 36 -34.71 -6.21 -36.77
N SER A 37 -35.08 -6.94 -35.72
CA SER A 37 -36.47 -7.15 -35.29
C SER A 37 -37.16 -5.87 -34.83
N SER A 38 -36.41 -4.87 -34.39
CA SER A 38 -36.95 -3.67 -33.72
C SER A 38 -37.12 -2.45 -34.65
N GLY A 39 -36.76 -2.58 -35.93
CA GLY A 39 -36.86 -1.51 -36.94
C GLY A 39 -35.50 -0.94 -37.32
N SER A 40 -35.46 0.32 -37.74
CA SER A 40 -34.21 1.02 -38.06
C SER A 40 -33.95 2.11 -37.04
N GLY A 41 -32.70 2.30 -36.64
CA GLY A 41 -32.24 3.37 -35.77
C GLY A 41 -31.52 4.46 -36.55
N ILE A 42 -31.63 5.70 -36.09
CA ILE A 42 -30.91 6.85 -36.61
C ILE A 42 -30.20 7.60 -35.47
N ILE A 43 -28.95 7.95 -35.72
CA ILE A 43 -28.15 8.83 -34.85
C ILE A 43 -28.06 10.20 -35.52
N LEU A 44 -28.55 11.23 -34.85
CA LEU A 44 -28.61 12.59 -35.37
C LEU A 44 -28.19 13.63 -34.32
N GLY A 45 -27.99 14.86 -34.78
CA GLY A 45 -27.78 16.03 -33.92
C GLY A 45 -26.56 15.91 -33.01
N LYS A 46 -26.79 16.07 -31.70
CA LYS A 46 -25.74 16.05 -30.68
C LYS A 46 -25.09 14.67 -30.57
N GLU A 47 -25.84 13.59 -30.75
CA GLU A 47 -25.33 12.23 -30.53
C GLU A 47 -24.36 11.79 -31.62
N TYR A 48 -24.58 12.28 -32.84
CA TYR A 48 -23.65 12.11 -33.95
C TYR A 48 -22.33 12.84 -33.67
N LEU A 49 -22.39 14.09 -33.16
CA LEU A 49 -21.21 14.88 -32.83
C LEU A 49 -20.41 14.24 -31.69
N PHE A 50 -21.10 13.76 -30.65
CA PHE A 50 -20.47 13.08 -29.52
C PHE A 50 -19.89 11.71 -29.87
N SER A 51 -20.32 11.09 -30.97
CA SER A 51 -19.86 9.77 -31.40
C SER A 51 -19.00 9.84 -32.67
N ILE A 52 -18.58 11.02 -33.12
CA ILE A 52 -17.98 11.21 -34.46
C ILE A 52 -16.70 10.39 -34.66
N ASP A 53 -15.86 10.27 -33.62
CA ASP A 53 -14.61 9.50 -33.68
C ASP A 53 -14.88 8.00 -33.83
N ARG A 54 -15.93 7.48 -33.17
CA ARG A 54 -16.36 6.09 -33.30
C ARG A 54 -17.06 5.84 -34.64
N ILE A 55 -17.95 6.74 -35.06
CA ILE A 55 -18.63 6.68 -36.35
C ILE A 55 -17.62 6.72 -37.51
N ARG A 56 -16.49 7.40 -37.35
CA ARG A 56 -15.39 7.39 -38.33
C ARG A 56 -14.75 6.01 -38.51
N GLY A 57 -14.59 5.24 -37.44
CA GLY A 57 -14.00 3.90 -37.44
C GLY A 57 -14.94 2.78 -37.92
N LEU A 58 -16.26 2.98 -37.83
CA LEU A 58 -17.26 1.99 -38.22
C LEU A 58 -17.38 1.85 -39.75
N ARG A 59 -17.46 0.59 -40.20
CA ARG A 59 -17.75 0.19 -41.58
C ARG A 59 -19.22 -0.18 -41.72
N LEU A 60 -19.71 -0.18 -42.97
CA LEU A 60 -21.06 -0.67 -43.26
C LEU A 60 -21.13 -2.17 -42.95
N GLY A 61 -22.16 -2.57 -42.21
CA GLY A 61 -22.36 -3.93 -41.71
C GLY A 61 -21.73 -4.22 -40.34
N ASP A 62 -20.96 -3.30 -39.75
CA ASP A 62 -20.42 -3.50 -38.41
C ASP A 62 -21.56 -3.58 -37.38
N GLU A 63 -21.48 -4.56 -36.48
CA GLU A 63 -22.40 -4.69 -35.36
C GLU A 63 -22.07 -3.67 -34.27
N VAL A 64 -23.09 -2.93 -33.84
CA VAL A 64 -23.02 -1.88 -32.84
C VAL A 64 -24.18 -2.00 -31.86
N VAL A 65 -23.91 -1.71 -30.60
CA VAL A 65 -24.94 -1.66 -29.57
C VAL A 65 -25.38 -0.21 -29.38
N VAL A 66 -26.68 0.03 -29.41
CA VAL A 66 -27.27 1.36 -29.30
C VAL A 66 -28.42 1.38 -28.31
N LYS A 67 -28.60 2.51 -27.63
CA LYS A 67 -29.75 2.73 -26.74
C LYS A 67 -30.78 3.62 -27.42
N VAL A 68 -32.05 3.23 -27.37
CA VAL A 68 -33.17 4.02 -27.87
C VAL A 68 -33.37 5.21 -26.94
N ILE A 69 -33.14 6.43 -27.42
CA ILE A 69 -33.26 7.66 -26.62
C ILE A 69 -34.56 8.41 -26.88
N GLY A 70 -35.18 8.17 -28.04
CA GLY A 70 -36.36 8.91 -28.48
C GLY A 70 -37.45 8.01 -29.03
N SER A 71 -38.54 8.66 -29.43
CA SER A 71 -39.62 7.99 -30.16
C SER A 71 -39.24 7.81 -31.62
N MET A 72 -39.97 6.94 -32.32
CA MET A 72 -39.85 6.78 -33.76
C MET A 72 -40.17 8.09 -34.49
N ASP A 73 -39.30 8.50 -35.42
CA ASP A 73 -39.51 9.69 -36.25
C ASP A 73 -40.61 9.48 -37.31
N GLU A 74 -40.98 10.54 -38.03
CA GLU A 74 -41.99 10.49 -39.10
C GLU A 74 -41.60 9.55 -40.26
N ASN A 75 -40.33 9.17 -40.36
CA ASN A 75 -39.81 8.28 -41.39
C ASN A 75 -39.65 6.82 -40.91
N GLY A 76 -40.05 6.51 -39.67
CA GLY A 76 -40.01 5.16 -39.11
C GLY A 76 -38.67 4.78 -38.45
N PHE A 77 -37.78 5.74 -38.16
CA PHE A 77 -36.50 5.49 -37.50
C PHE A 77 -36.53 5.82 -36.01
N TRP A 78 -36.00 4.93 -35.17
CA TRP A 78 -35.79 5.19 -33.76
C TRP A 78 -34.60 6.12 -33.54
N GLU A 79 -34.74 7.12 -32.71
CA GLU A 79 -33.58 7.92 -32.30
C GLU A 79 -32.73 7.10 -31.31
N VAL A 80 -31.47 6.85 -31.67
CA VAL A 80 -30.56 5.98 -30.90
C VAL A 80 -29.22 6.64 -30.61
N SER A 81 -28.56 6.24 -29.52
CA SER A 81 -27.24 6.73 -29.10
C SER A 81 -26.25 5.59 -28.88
N LEU A 82 -25.07 5.68 -29.52
CA LEU A 82 -23.95 4.75 -29.35
C LEU A 82 -23.24 4.92 -28.00
N ASN A 83 -23.20 6.15 -27.46
CA ASN A 83 -22.43 6.48 -26.28
C ASN A 83 -23.07 6.04 -24.97
N GLN A 84 -24.40 5.86 -24.94
CA GLN A 84 -25.11 5.54 -23.70
C GLN A 84 -24.91 4.08 -23.28
N ALA A 85 -24.80 3.15 -24.24
CA ALA A 85 -24.54 1.73 -23.98
C ALA A 85 -23.11 1.49 -23.46
N ASP A 86 -22.11 2.14 -24.06
CA ASP A 86 -20.72 2.00 -23.62
C ASP A 86 -20.49 2.59 -22.23
N LYS A 87 -21.15 3.72 -21.91
CA LYS A 87 -21.06 4.31 -20.56
C LYS A 87 -21.69 3.39 -19.52
N GLU A 88 -22.85 2.82 -19.81
CA GLU A 88 -23.56 1.91 -18.91
C GLU A 88 -22.75 0.62 -18.68
N ALA A 89 -22.15 0.05 -19.74
CA ALA A 89 -21.23 -1.08 -19.65
C ALA A 89 -19.92 -0.73 -18.91
N GLY A 90 -19.37 0.47 -19.14
CA GLY A 90 -18.19 0.97 -18.42
C GLY A 90 -18.46 1.15 -16.93
N TRP A 91 -19.64 1.66 -16.56
CA TRP A 91 -20.06 1.78 -15.16
C TRP A 91 -20.23 0.43 -14.46
N GLU A 92 -20.72 -0.58 -15.18
CA GLU A 92 -20.84 -1.94 -14.66
C GLU A 92 -19.46 -2.54 -14.37
N LYS A 93 -18.49 -2.34 -15.27
CA LYS A 93 -17.09 -2.74 -15.04
C LYS A 93 -16.42 -1.98 -13.90
N VAL A 94 -16.63 -0.66 -13.79
CA VAL A 94 -16.14 0.14 -12.66
C VAL A 94 -16.69 -0.40 -11.33
N ARG A 95 -17.98 -0.71 -11.30
CA ARG A 95 -18.63 -1.27 -10.11
C ARG A 95 -18.04 -2.62 -9.75
N ALA A 96 -17.89 -3.51 -10.73
CA ALA A 96 -17.25 -4.81 -10.54
C ALA A 96 -15.80 -4.66 -10.04
N ALA A 97 -15.02 -3.73 -10.61
CA ALA A 97 -13.65 -3.47 -10.19
C ALA A 97 -13.57 -2.94 -8.75
N ARG A 98 -14.53 -2.10 -8.31
CA ARG A 98 -14.63 -1.64 -6.92
C ARG A 98 -14.98 -2.80 -5.98
N ASP A 99 -16.04 -3.55 -6.31
CA ASP A 99 -16.58 -4.61 -5.45
C ASP A 99 -15.57 -5.76 -5.28
N ASN A 100 -14.86 -6.11 -6.37
CA ASN A 100 -13.81 -7.13 -6.37
C ASN A 100 -12.45 -6.60 -5.89
N ARG A 101 -12.35 -5.31 -5.57
CA ARG A 101 -11.10 -4.62 -5.20
C ARG A 101 -9.96 -4.82 -6.20
N GLU A 102 -10.31 -4.88 -7.49
CA GLU A 102 -9.37 -5.20 -8.56
C GLU A 102 -8.35 -4.07 -8.77
N ILE A 103 -7.08 -4.46 -8.96
CA ILE A 103 -6.00 -3.54 -9.29
C ILE A 103 -6.01 -3.34 -10.81
N VAL A 104 -6.24 -2.10 -11.23
CA VAL A 104 -6.31 -1.71 -12.64
C VAL A 104 -5.05 -0.92 -13.02
N GLY A 105 -4.39 -1.33 -14.10
CA GLY A 105 -3.29 -0.56 -14.71
C GLY A 105 -3.86 0.55 -15.59
N LEU A 106 -3.73 1.81 -15.16
CA LEU A 106 -4.23 2.97 -15.90
C LEU A 106 -3.11 3.92 -16.26
N THR A 107 -3.15 4.41 -17.50
CA THR A 107 -2.24 5.47 -17.95
C THR A 107 -2.74 6.83 -17.49
N VAL A 108 -1.84 7.62 -16.92
CA VAL A 108 -2.14 9.00 -16.52
C VAL A 108 -2.33 9.87 -17.76
N SER A 109 -3.53 10.41 -17.94
CA SER A 109 -3.87 11.30 -19.05
C SER A 109 -3.45 12.75 -18.78
N GLY A 110 -3.38 13.15 -17.52
CA GLY A 110 -2.99 14.51 -17.14
C GLY A 110 -2.69 14.66 -15.65
N ALA A 111 -2.27 15.86 -15.26
CA ALA A 111 -2.00 16.19 -13.86
C ALA A 111 -2.53 17.59 -13.55
N ASN A 112 -3.08 17.77 -12.35
CA ASN A 112 -3.49 19.07 -11.82
C ASN A 112 -2.85 19.30 -10.43
N GLN A 113 -3.12 20.45 -9.81
CA GLN A 113 -2.52 20.81 -8.52
C GLN A 113 -2.93 19.89 -7.35
N GLY A 114 -3.96 19.07 -7.52
CA GLY A 114 -4.50 18.19 -6.48
C GLY A 114 -4.25 16.70 -6.72
N GLY A 115 -3.79 16.29 -7.89
CA GLY A 115 -3.67 14.87 -8.25
C GLY A 115 -3.50 14.59 -9.74
N LEU A 116 -3.62 13.31 -10.08
CA LEU A 116 -3.45 12.79 -11.42
C LEU A 116 -4.83 12.50 -12.05
N LEU A 117 -4.97 12.83 -13.31
CA LEU A 117 -6.14 12.53 -14.13
C LEU A 117 -5.85 11.25 -14.91
N MET A 118 -6.81 10.35 -14.93
CA MET A 118 -6.72 9.06 -15.61
C MET A 118 -8.09 8.65 -16.12
N GLN A 119 -8.13 7.74 -17.08
CA GLN A 119 -9.37 7.29 -17.70
C GLN A 119 -9.47 5.78 -17.61
N PHE A 120 -10.63 5.27 -17.17
CA PHE A 120 -10.92 3.83 -17.12
C PHE A 120 -12.23 3.56 -17.85
N GLU A 121 -12.21 2.64 -18.82
CA GLU A 121 -13.40 2.25 -19.61
C GLU A 121 -14.16 3.47 -20.19
N GLY A 122 -13.42 4.49 -20.62
CA GLY A 122 -13.98 5.72 -21.20
C GLY A 122 -14.45 6.77 -20.16
N ILE A 123 -14.44 6.46 -18.87
CA ILE A 123 -14.87 7.33 -17.78
C ILE A 123 -13.66 8.06 -17.20
N GLU A 124 -13.78 9.38 -17.04
CA GLU A 124 -12.73 10.20 -16.44
C GLU A 124 -12.67 10.00 -14.93
N GLY A 125 -11.46 9.94 -14.40
CA GLY A 125 -11.25 9.87 -12.97
C GLY A 125 -9.99 10.56 -12.50
N PHE A 126 -9.90 10.64 -11.19
CA PHE A 126 -8.94 11.45 -10.47
C PHE A 126 -8.31 10.64 -9.34
N LEU A 127 -6.99 10.64 -9.29
CA LEU A 127 -6.19 10.10 -8.19
C LEU A 127 -5.67 11.28 -7.35
N PRO A 128 -6.25 11.54 -6.17
CA PRO A 128 -5.79 12.60 -5.29
C PRO A 128 -4.34 12.35 -4.82
N VAL A 129 -3.56 13.41 -4.61
CA VAL A 129 -2.20 13.29 -4.06
C VAL A 129 -2.18 12.59 -2.69
N SER A 130 -3.22 12.76 -1.89
CA SER A 130 -3.36 12.07 -0.59
C SER A 130 -3.52 10.55 -0.71
N GLN A 131 -3.85 10.05 -1.90
CA GLN A 131 -4.08 8.65 -2.22
C GLN A 131 -2.95 8.03 -3.08
N LEU A 132 -1.92 8.81 -3.42
CA LEU A 132 -0.67 8.33 -4.03
C LEU A 132 0.18 7.55 -3.02
N ALA A 133 0.96 6.58 -3.52
CA ALA A 133 1.98 5.88 -2.75
C ALA A 133 3.03 6.85 -2.20
N LEU A 134 3.70 6.46 -1.11
CA LEU A 134 4.77 7.27 -0.48
C LEU A 134 5.96 7.51 -1.42
N GLU A 135 6.15 6.61 -2.40
CA GLU A 135 7.19 6.70 -3.43
C GLU A 135 6.86 7.75 -4.51
N HIS A 136 5.57 7.88 -4.86
CA HIS A 136 5.09 8.83 -5.85
C HIS A 136 4.57 10.14 -5.25
N TYR A 137 4.64 10.27 -3.92
CA TYR A 137 4.23 11.48 -3.22
C TYR A 137 5.21 12.64 -3.49
N PRO A 138 4.75 13.80 -3.99
CA PRO A 138 5.62 14.93 -4.28
C PRO A 138 6.13 15.56 -2.97
N ARG A 139 7.36 15.22 -2.58
CA ARG A 139 8.06 15.79 -1.41
C ARG A 139 8.58 17.20 -1.74
N VAL A 140 7.69 18.19 -1.69
CA VAL A 140 8.07 19.59 -1.86
C VAL A 140 8.09 20.32 -0.51
N GLU A 141 9.23 20.91 -0.16
CA GLU A 141 9.31 21.81 0.99
C GLU A 141 8.47 23.07 0.75
N GLY A 142 7.62 23.42 1.72
CA GLY A 142 6.87 24.68 1.74
C GLY A 142 5.56 24.73 0.95
N GLY A 143 4.99 23.61 0.49
CA GLY A 143 3.62 23.56 -0.04
C GLY A 143 3.38 24.38 -1.32
N ASN A 144 4.44 24.69 -2.07
CA ASN A 144 4.35 25.47 -3.30
C ASN A 144 3.58 24.72 -4.39
N LYS A 145 2.33 25.16 -4.64
CA LYS A 145 1.37 24.55 -5.59
C LYS A 145 1.92 24.34 -7.01
N SER A 146 2.87 25.17 -7.45
CA SER A 146 3.48 25.08 -8.78
C SER A 146 4.45 23.91 -8.92
N ARG A 147 5.20 23.57 -7.86
CA ARG A 147 6.18 22.47 -7.89
C ARG A 147 5.51 21.10 -7.80
N ILE A 148 4.39 21.00 -7.08
CA ILE A 148 3.57 19.78 -6.99
C ILE A 148 3.11 19.38 -8.39
N LEU A 149 2.60 20.34 -9.17
CA LEU A 149 2.15 20.09 -10.54
C LEU A 149 3.29 19.59 -11.45
N GLU A 150 4.50 20.13 -11.29
CA GLU A 150 5.65 19.77 -12.11
C GLU A 150 6.13 18.34 -11.85
N GLU A 151 6.17 17.91 -10.58
CA GLU A 151 6.43 16.51 -10.22
C GLU A 151 5.33 15.58 -10.74
N LEU A 152 4.06 15.93 -10.55
CA LEU A 152 2.93 15.13 -11.04
C LEU A 152 2.90 15.03 -12.57
N ARG A 153 3.31 16.08 -13.29
CA ARG A 153 3.43 16.08 -14.75
C ARG A 153 4.42 15.04 -15.27
N LYS A 154 5.46 14.68 -14.51
CA LYS A 154 6.42 13.62 -14.91
C LYS A 154 5.78 12.22 -14.95
N PHE A 155 4.62 12.05 -14.30
CA PHE A 155 3.86 10.81 -14.31
C PHE A 155 2.83 10.76 -15.44
N VAL A 156 2.59 11.87 -16.15
CA VAL A 156 1.69 11.88 -17.32
C VAL A 156 2.27 10.97 -18.40
N GLY A 157 1.43 10.05 -18.89
CA GLY A 157 1.82 9.01 -19.84
C GLY A 157 2.43 7.75 -19.21
N LYS A 158 2.64 7.70 -17.89
CA LYS A 158 3.03 6.46 -17.19
C LYS A 158 1.80 5.63 -16.85
N GLU A 159 1.96 4.32 -16.89
CA GLU A 159 0.98 3.37 -16.38
C GLU A 159 1.16 3.22 -14.87
N MET A 160 0.07 3.35 -14.12
CA MET A 160 0.03 3.21 -12.66
C MET A 160 -1.01 2.17 -12.26
N LYS A 161 -0.67 1.39 -11.25
CA LYS A 161 -1.56 0.38 -10.68
C LYS A 161 -2.42 1.02 -9.61
N VAL A 162 -3.69 1.23 -9.91
CA VAL A 162 -4.63 1.94 -9.04
C VAL A 162 -5.89 1.11 -8.82
N ARG A 163 -6.62 1.39 -7.74
CA ARG A 163 -7.93 0.81 -7.47
C ARG A 163 -8.99 1.89 -7.48
N VAL A 164 -10.21 1.54 -7.89
CA VAL A 164 -11.38 2.42 -7.72
C VAL A 164 -11.74 2.47 -6.24
N LEU A 165 -11.60 3.65 -5.63
CA LEU A 165 -12.00 3.90 -4.24
C LEU A 165 -13.48 4.26 -4.18
N ASP A 166 -13.89 5.17 -5.05
CA ASP A 166 -15.26 5.64 -5.12
C ASP A 166 -15.63 6.10 -6.53
N PHE A 167 -16.93 6.20 -6.78
CA PHE A 167 -17.42 6.65 -8.07
C PHE A 167 -18.72 7.44 -7.95
N ASN A 168 -18.87 8.45 -8.81
CA ASN A 168 -20.11 9.22 -8.93
C ASN A 168 -20.66 9.09 -10.35
N GLN A 169 -21.69 8.26 -10.49
CA GLN A 169 -22.37 7.99 -11.77
C GLN A 169 -23.07 9.24 -12.34
N GLY A 170 -23.58 10.13 -11.48
CA GLY A 170 -24.27 11.35 -11.89
C GLY A 170 -23.32 12.40 -12.50
N GLU A 171 -22.08 12.47 -12.01
CA GLU A 171 -21.08 13.43 -12.49
C GLU A 171 -20.10 12.86 -13.52
N GLY A 172 -20.10 11.55 -13.78
CA GLY A 172 -19.13 10.99 -14.71
C GLY A 172 -17.73 10.81 -14.12
N LYS A 173 -17.57 10.80 -12.80
CA LYS A 173 -16.25 10.89 -12.13
C LYS A 173 -15.91 9.63 -11.34
N LEU A 174 -14.65 9.19 -11.46
CA LEU A 174 -14.05 8.13 -10.64
C LEU A 174 -12.99 8.69 -9.70
N ILE A 175 -12.89 8.12 -8.51
CA ILE A 175 -11.80 8.40 -7.57
C ILE A 175 -10.96 7.14 -7.44
N PHE A 176 -9.67 7.28 -7.72
CA PHE A 176 -8.71 6.19 -7.62
C PHE A 176 -7.87 6.30 -6.35
N SER A 177 -7.27 5.19 -5.93
CA SER A 177 -6.26 5.13 -4.88
C SER A 177 -5.14 4.15 -5.23
N GLU A 178 -3.90 4.56 -5.02
CA GLU A 178 -2.71 3.72 -5.15
C GLU A 178 -2.35 3.05 -3.81
N LYS A 179 -2.49 3.78 -2.69
CA LYS A 179 -2.15 3.31 -1.33
C LYS A 179 -2.84 2.00 -0.96
N GLU A 180 -4.10 1.88 -1.34
CA GLU A 180 -4.96 0.75 -1.06
C GLU A 180 -4.44 -0.55 -1.71
N ALA A 181 -3.90 -0.48 -2.93
CA ALA A 181 -3.33 -1.61 -3.65
C ALA A 181 -1.97 -2.07 -3.07
N GLU A 182 -1.19 -1.12 -2.54
CA GLU A 182 0.03 -1.43 -1.79
C GLU A 182 -0.27 -2.10 -0.45
N GLN A 183 -1.28 -1.63 0.29
CA GLN A 183 -1.62 -2.21 1.59
C GLN A 183 -2.04 -3.69 1.50
N GLU A 184 -2.78 -4.07 0.47
CA GLU A 184 -3.19 -5.47 0.27
C GLU A 184 -2.02 -6.36 -0.19
N LYS A 185 -1.13 -5.83 -1.05
CA LYS A 185 0.15 -6.51 -1.33
C LYS A 185 0.97 -6.67 -0.07
N LEU A 186 1.09 -5.62 0.74
CA LEU A 186 1.81 -5.64 2.01
C LEU A 186 1.21 -6.72 2.92
N GLN A 187 -0.10 -6.75 3.10
CA GLN A 187 -0.78 -7.79 3.89
C GLN A 187 -0.53 -9.21 3.37
N ASN A 188 -0.58 -9.42 2.06
CA ASN A 188 -0.26 -10.73 1.48
C ASN A 188 1.21 -11.14 1.68
N LEU A 189 2.13 -10.17 1.65
CA LEU A 189 3.53 -10.44 1.96
C LEU A 189 3.77 -10.69 3.44
N LEU A 190 3.05 -10.00 4.32
CA LEU A 190 3.11 -10.22 5.77
C LEU A 190 2.67 -11.64 6.15
N LEU A 191 1.75 -12.27 5.40
CA LEU A 191 1.37 -13.67 5.62
C LEU A 191 2.52 -14.66 5.44
N ASN A 192 3.56 -14.30 4.65
CA ASN A 192 4.71 -15.16 4.43
C ASN A 192 5.71 -15.13 5.60
N TYR A 193 5.60 -14.16 6.51
CA TYR A 193 6.52 -13.98 7.64
C TYR A 193 5.83 -14.27 8.96
N LYS A 194 6.54 -14.94 9.87
CA LYS A 194 6.05 -15.25 11.20
C LYS A 194 6.88 -14.55 12.27
N ILE A 195 6.25 -14.33 13.41
CA ILE A 195 6.95 -13.90 14.62
C ILE A 195 8.03 -14.94 14.93
N ASN A 196 9.23 -14.46 15.23
CA ASN A 196 10.49 -15.19 15.41
C ASN A 196 11.30 -15.53 14.16
N ASP A 197 10.81 -15.22 12.96
CA ASP A 197 11.64 -15.41 11.77
C ASP A 197 12.83 -14.45 11.77
N VAL A 198 13.96 -14.92 11.24
CA VAL A 198 15.17 -14.11 11.06
C VAL A 198 15.21 -13.62 9.64
N VAL A 199 15.28 -12.30 9.47
CA VAL A 199 15.30 -11.64 8.18
C VAL A 199 16.62 -10.88 8.01
N GLU A 200 17.13 -10.84 6.78
CA GLU A 200 18.31 -10.07 6.41
C GLU A 200 17.87 -8.93 5.51
N GLY A 201 18.29 -7.70 5.83
CA GLY A 201 17.87 -6.51 5.12
C GLY A 201 18.88 -5.38 5.18
N GLU A 202 18.66 -4.38 4.34
CA GLU A 202 19.49 -3.18 4.25
C GLU A 202 18.88 -2.02 5.05
N ILE A 203 19.69 -1.31 5.82
CA ILE A 203 19.23 -0.15 6.60
C ILE A 203 18.96 1.02 5.66
N THR A 204 17.69 1.43 5.56
CA THR A 204 17.27 2.56 4.70
C THR A 204 17.35 3.90 5.41
N GLY A 205 17.26 3.91 6.74
CA GLY A 205 17.27 5.14 7.52
C GLY A 205 17.47 4.89 9.00
N ILE A 206 18.00 5.89 9.70
CA ILE A 206 18.21 5.88 11.14
C ILE A 206 17.52 7.11 11.71
N ALA A 207 16.79 6.92 12.79
CA ALA A 207 16.09 7.97 13.53
C ALA A 207 16.50 7.90 15.02
N PRO A 208 16.31 8.98 15.80
CA PRO A 208 16.70 8.98 17.22
C PRO A 208 16.03 7.88 18.06
N PHE A 209 14.89 7.35 17.61
CA PHE A 209 14.13 6.31 18.31
C PHE A 209 14.37 4.89 17.74
N GLY A 210 15.16 4.73 16.68
CA GLY A 210 15.35 3.43 16.05
C GLY A 210 15.96 3.45 14.65
N ALA A 211 15.91 2.32 13.96
CA ALA A 211 16.40 2.16 12.60
C ALA A 211 15.36 1.48 11.70
N PHE A 212 15.35 1.85 10.43
CA PHE A 212 14.52 1.27 9.39
C PHE A 212 15.35 0.33 8.54
N ILE A 213 14.86 -0.89 8.36
CA ILE A 213 15.52 -1.94 7.60
C ILE A 213 14.57 -2.46 6.53
N ARG A 214 15.08 -2.59 5.32
CA ARG A 214 14.34 -3.07 4.15
C ARG A 214 14.79 -4.49 3.82
N PHE A 215 13.87 -5.44 3.78
CA PHE A 215 14.17 -6.87 3.59
C PHE A 215 13.11 -7.58 2.75
N GLY A 216 13.47 -8.73 2.18
CA GLY A 216 12.56 -9.55 1.38
C GLY A 216 12.39 -9.08 -0.07
N ASP A 217 11.69 -9.90 -0.86
CA ASP A 217 11.27 -9.60 -2.23
C ASP A 217 9.77 -9.96 -2.41
N PRO A 218 8.87 -8.98 -2.59
CA PRO A 218 9.09 -7.54 -2.66
C PRO A 218 9.60 -6.94 -1.33
N ALA A 219 10.30 -5.82 -1.43
CA ALA A 219 10.93 -5.15 -0.30
C ALA A 219 9.91 -4.66 0.75
N LEU A 220 9.96 -5.24 1.95
CA LEU A 220 9.21 -4.82 3.13
C LEU A 220 10.07 -3.91 3.99
N GLU A 221 9.43 -2.95 4.68
CA GLU A 221 10.11 -2.06 5.63
C GLU A 221 9.77 -2.48 7.07
N GLY A 222 10.80 -2.73 7.86
CA GLY A 222 10.71 -3.03 9.27
C GLY A 222 11.39 -1.96 10.14
N LEU A 223 10.90 -1.83 11.36
CA LEU A 223 11.40 -0.87 12.35
C LEU A 223 12.07 -1.63 13.50
N ILE A 224 13.30 -1.23 13.81
CA ILE A 224 14.04 -1.67 14.99
C ILE A 224 14.02 -0.53 16.01
N HIS A 225 13.39 -0.74 17.16
CA HIS A 225 13.39 0.26 18.23
C HIS A 225 14.78 0.38 18.87
N ILE A 226 15.16 1.55 19.39
CA ILE A 226 16.49 1.77 20.00
C ILE A 226 16.82 0.74 21.11
N SER A 227 15.83 0.36 21.91
CA SER A 227 15.95 -0.66 22.97
C SER A 227 16.02 -2.12 22.47
N GLU A 228 15.90 -2.31 21.16
CA GLU A 228 15.96 -3.61 20.49
C GLU A 228 17.26 -3.78 19.67
N ILE A 229 18.14 -2.77 19.64
CA ILE A 229 19.41 -2.79 18.90
C ILE A 229 20.49 -3.60 19.64
N ASP A 230 20.63 -3.38 20.94
CA ASP A 230 21.61 -4.07 21.79
C ASP A 230 21.06 -4.26 23.21
N HIS A 231 21.68 -5.17 23.98
CA HIS A 231 21.43 -5.34 25.41
C HIS A 231 22.08 -4.22 26.24
N LYS A 232 23.04 -3.49 25.66
CA LYS A 232 23.60 -2.25 26.23
C LYS A 232 22.63 -1.08 26.11
N LEU A 233 22.76 -0.10 27.01
CA LEU A 233 22.06 1.18 26.85
C LEU A 233 22.62 1.88 25.61
N VAL A 234 21.82 1.92 24.54
CA VAL A 234 22.18 2.61 23.30
C VAL A 234 21.68 4.05 23.39
N ASP A 235 22.60 5.00 23.47
CA ASP A 235 22.27 6.44 23.48
C ASP A 235 22.04 7.00 22.07
N ASP A 236 22.77 6.48 21.06
CA ASP A 236 22.59 6.86 19.66
C ASP A 236 22.64 5.63 18.72
N PRO A 237 21.53 5.29 18.04
CA PRO A 237 21.48 4.17 17.10
C PRO A 237 22.42 4.36 15.90
N SER A 238 22.78 5.59 15.55
CA SER A 238 23.67 5.91 14.42
C SER A 238 25.12 5.47 14.65
N SER A 239 25.50 5.25 15.91
CA SER A 239 26.83 4.74 16.26
C SER A 239 26.97 3.23 16.05
N TYR A 240 25.86 2.49 16.08
CA TYR A 240 25.80 1.03 15.94
C TYR A 240 25.38 0.58 14.54
N LEU A 241 24.59 1.39 13.86
CA LEU A 241 23.98 1.07 12.58
C LEU A 241 24.37 2.11 11.53
N LYS A 242 24.56 1.67 10.28
CA LYS A 242 24.88 2.57 9.15
C LYS A 242 23.84 2.43 8.07
N VAL A 243 23.38 3.56 7.53
CA VAL A 243 22.51 3.55 6.35
C VAL A 243 23.25 2.84 5.20
N GLY A 244 22.59 1.86 4.58
CA GLY A 244 23.15 1.00 3.54
C GLY A 244 23.85 -0.27 4.05
N SER A 245 23.98 -0.49 5.36
CA SER A 245 24.52 -1.76 5.88
C SER A 245 23.46 -2.86 5.81
N LYS A 246 23.90 -4.10 5.54
CA LYS A 246 23.04 -5.28 5.63
C LYS A 246 23.14 -5.88 7.01
N GLU A 247 22.02 -5.94 7.71
CA GLU A 247 21.92 -6.52 9.05
C GLU A 247 20.90 -7.65 9.08
N LYS A 248 21.10 -8.58 10.00
CA LYS A 248 20.12 -9.62 10.32
C LYS A 248 19.33 -9.21 11.54
N ALA A 249 18.01 -9.26 11.48
CA ALA A 249 17.14 -8.95 12.61
C ALA A 249 16.03 -10.01 12.74
N LYS A 250 15.56 -10.24 13.97
CA LYS A 250 14.48 -11.18 14.25
C LYS A 250 13.15 -10.45 14.38
N ILE A 251 12.09 -10.99 13.77
CA ILE A 251 10.74 -10.44 13.88
C ILE A 251 10.21 -10.68 15.29
N ILE A 252 9.92 -9.59 16.02
CA ILE A 252 9.32 -9.63 17.36
C ILE A 252 7.81 -9.40 17.31
N ASN A 253 7.34 -8.62 16.33
CA ASN A 253 5.93 -8.30 16.20
C ASN A 253 5.61 -7.93 14.75
N ILE A 254 4.39 -8.24 14.31
CA ILE A 254 3.86 -7.90 13.00
C ILE A 254 2.52 -7.21 13.22
N THR A 255 2.38 -5.97 12.77
CA THR A 255 1.10 -5.25 12.70
C THR A 255 0.61 -5.19 11.25
N ASN A 256 -0.65 -4.79 11.04
CA ASN A 256 -1.28 -4.72 9.72
C ASN A 256 -0.56 -3.81 8.71
N ASP A 257 0.32 -2.93 9.20
CA ASP A 257 1.01 -1.91 8.42
C ASP A 257 2.55 -1.92 8.60
N ARG A 258 3.10 -2.59 9.62
CA ARG A 258 4.52 -2.49 10.00
C ARG A 258 5.06 -3.79 10.61
N ILE A 259 6.36 -4.02 10.44
CA ILE A 259 7.08 -5.13 11.07
C ILE A 259 8.03 -4.57 12.12
N PHE A 260 7.99 -5.10 13.33
CA PHE A 260 8.92 -4.76 14.40
C PHE A 260 10.00 -5.82 14.49
N LEU A 261 11.24 -5.36 14.49
CA LEU A 261 12.43 -6.19 14.42
C LEU A 261 13.34 -5.94 15.61
N SER A 262 14.12 -6.96 15.95
CA SER A 262 15.02 -6.96 17.09
C SER A 262 16.38 -7.56 16.71
N LEU A 263 17.44 -6.79 16.95
CA LEU A 263 18.83 -7.24 16.82
C LEU A 263 19.29 -7.96 18.09
N LYS A 264 18.82 -7.52 19.27
CA LYS A 264 19.17 -8.16 20.56
C LYS A 264 18.75 -9.62 20.64
N SER A 265 17.64 -9.99 19.99
CA SER A 265 17.11 -11.36 20.03
C SER A 265 17.95 -12.37 19.25
N LEU A 266 18.92 -11.91 18.45
CA LEU A 266 19.90 -12.73 17.74
C LEU A 266 21.23 -12.86 18.50
N LYS A 267 21.47 -11.97 19.46
CA LYS A 267 22.64 -12.04 20.34
C LYS A 267 22.29 -12.96 21.50
N ILE A 268 23.22 -13.87 21.83
CA ILE A 268 23.13 -14.72 23.01
C ILE A 268 22.93 -13.82 24.22
N ASP A 269 21.92 -14.10 25.05
CA ASP A 269 21.74 -13.37 26.29
C ASP A 269 22.95 -13.69 27.20
N PRO A 270 23.77 -12.71 27.59
CA PRO A 270 24.90 -12.96 28.48
C PRO A 270 24.49 -13.61 29.81
N TRP A 271 23.21 -13.54 30.19
CA TRP A 271 22.66 -14.25 31.36
C TRP A 271 22.41 -15.76 31.14
N ASP A 272 22.33 -16.23 29.89
CA ASP A 272 22.20 -17.66 29.60
C ASP A 272 23.54 -18.39 29.84
N GLU A 273 24.67 -17.73 29.51
CA GLU A 273 26.03 -18.26 29.70
C GLU A 273 26.65 -17.93 31.07
N ILE A 274 25.94 -17.20 31.92
CA ILE A 274 26.46 -16.72 33.20
C ILE A 274 27.01 -17.83 34.10
N GLU A 275 26.44 -19.03 34.09
CA GLU A 275 26.93 -20.16 34.89
C GLU A 275 28.19 -20.82 34.32
N SER A 276 28.45 -20.62 33.02
CA SER A 276 29.69 -21.05 32.36
C SER A 276 30.84 -20.10 32.69
N ILE A 277 30.54 -18.79 32.70
CA ILE A 277 31.51 -17.72 32.93
C ILE A 277 31.77 -17.52 34.43
N TYR A 278 30.71 -17.52 35.24
CA TYR A 278 30.71 -17.20 36.66
C TYR A 278 30.17 -18.36 37.50
N LYS A 279 31.04 -18.92 38.34
CA LYS A 279 30.67 -20.00 39.27
C LYS A 279 30.42 -19.48 40.68
N LYS A 280 29.40 -20.04 41.35
CA LYS A 280 29.15 -19.80 42.77
C LYS A 280 30.38 -20.15 43.61
N GLY A 281 30.84 -19.20 44.41
CA GLY A 281 32.07 -19.29 45.20
C GLY A 281 33.36 -18.94 44.45
N GLY A 282 33.30 -18.65 43.14
CA GLY A 282 34.44 -18.15 42.38
C GLY A 282 34.72 -16.67 42.66
N VAL A 283 35.97 -16.27 42.44
CA VAL A 283 36.49 -14.93 42.71
C VAL A 283 36.73 -14.21 41.38
N TYR A 284 36.14 -13.05 41.20
CA TYR A 284 36.20 -12.28 39.95
C TYR A 284 36.45 -10.81 40.24
N SER A 285 37.20 -10.14 39.36
CA SER A 285 37.41 -8.69 39.44
C SER A 285 36.17 -7.94 38.99
N GLY A 286 35.74 -6.95 39.76
CA GLY A 286 34.63 -6.09 39.39
C GLY A 286 34.89 -4.62 39.73
N ARG A 287 34.43 -3.72 38.87
CA ARG A 287 34.53 -2.27 39.05
C ARG A 287 33.28 -1.72 39.72
N VAL A 288 33.45 -0.94 40.78
CA VAL A 288 32.33 -0.30 41.48
C VAL A 288 31.80 0.85 40.61
N ILE A 289 30.56 0.78 40.16
CA ILE A 289 29.95 1.84 39.34
C ILE A 289 29.31 2.89 40.25
N LYS A 290 28.51 2.45 41.23
CA LYS A 290 27.70 3.35 42.05
C LYS A 290 27.36 2.73 43.39
N GLN A 291 27.30 3.55 44.44
CA GLN A 291 26.73 3.15 45.72
C GLN A 291 25.22 3.47 45.77
N THR A 292 24.43 2.53 46.26
CA THR A 292 22.98 2.68 46.48
C THR A 292 22.64 2.33 47.93
N GLN A 293 21.41 2.64 48.37
CA GLN A 293 20.94 2.31 49.72
C GLN A 293 20.91 0.80 50.03
N LEU A 294 20.97 -0.05 49.00
CA LEU A 294 20.95 -1.51 49.12
C LEU A 294 22.33 -2.16 48.95
N GLY A 295 23.38 -1.36 48.71
CA GLY A 295 24.75 -1.84 48.46
C GLY A 295 25.43 -1.15 47.27
N ALA A 296 26.68 -1.54 47.00
CA ALA A 296 27.45 -1.08 45.85
C ALA A 296 27.14 -1.91 44.60
N LEU A 297 26.82 -1.23 43.50
CA LEU A 297 26.67 -1.81 42.17
C LEU A 297 28.04 -1.99 41.54
N ILE A 298 28.38 -3.22 41.20
CA ILE A 298 29.67 -3.64 40.65
C ILE A 298 29.44 -4.18 39.23
N SER A 299 30.18 -3.68 38.25
CA SER A 299 30.29 -4.29 36.93
C SER A 299 31.38 -5.34 36.95
N LEU A 300 30.99 -6.60 36.73
CA LEU A 300 31.94 -7.70 36.52
C LEU A 300 32.39 -7.75 35.06
N ASP A 301 31.47 -7.38 34.16
CA ASP A 301 31.71 -7.27 32.72
C ASP A 301 30.81 -6.16 32.15
N ASP A 302 30.93 -5.91 30.85
CA ASP A 302 30.16 -4.97 30.04
C ASP A 302 28.64 -5.21 30.11
N TYR A 303 28.21 -6.43 30.44
CA TYR A 303 26.80 -6.86 30.42
C TYR A 303 26.29 -7.41 31.77
N ILE A 304 27.19 -7.63 32.73
CA ILE A 304 26.89 -8.36 33.97
C ILE A 304 27.22 -7.49 35.18
N TYR A 305 26.18 -7.22 35.97
CA TYR A 305 26.25 -6.41 37.17
C TYR A 305 25.90 -7.24 38.41
N GLY A 306 26.64 -7.00 39.48
CA GLY A 306 26.38 -7.56 40.80
C GLY A 306 26.19 -6.48 41.85
N VAL A 307 25.60 -6.86 42.97
CA VAL A 307 25.42 -6.02 44.14
C VAL A 307 26.22 -6.62 45.30
N SER A 308 27.05 -5.80 45.93
CA SER A 308 27.74 -6.13 47.18
C SER A 308 27.23 -5.26 48.31
N ALA A 309 27.04 -5.87 49.48
CA ALA A 309 26.70 -5.18 50.72
C ALA A 309 27.94 -4.77 51.53
N ASP A 310 29.14 -4.91 50.97
CA ASP A 310 30.39 -4.60 51.68
C ASP A 310 30.58 -3.08 51.83
N GLU A 311 30.97 -2.70 53.03
CA GLU A 311 31.29 -1.31 53.39
C GLU A 311 32.74 -0.98 52.96
N ASN A 312 33.02 0.30 52.65
CA ASN A 312 34.32 0.83 52.19
C ASN A 312 34.73 0.55 50.73
N LEU A 313 33.75 0.37 49.84
CA LEU A 313 34.00 0.28 48.39
C LEU A 313 34.04 1.66 47.74
N GLU A 314 35.18 2.07 47.19
CA GLU A 314 35.26 3.33 46.45
C GLU A 314 34.70 3.19 45.04
N THR A 315 33.93 4.18 44.58
CA THR A 315 33.43 4.26 43.21
C THR A 315 34.59 4.31 42.21
N GLU A 316 34.38 3.70 41.05
CA GLU A 316 35.34 3.54 39.96
C GLU A 316 36.57 2.67 40.23
N LYS A 317 36.79 2.19 41.47
CA LYS A 317 37.86 1.23 41.80
C LYS A 317 37.44 -0.21 41.49
N THR A 318 38.43 -1.03 41.16
CA THR A 318 38.26 -2.46 40.88
C THR A 318 38.71 -3.27 42.08
N TYR A 319 37.85 -4.19 42.54
CA TYR A 319 38.13 -5.10 43.65
C TYR A 319 37.83 -6.55 43.24
N SER A 320 38.37 -7.50 43.99
CA SER A 320 38.07 -8.91 43.80
C SER A 320 36.87 -9.31 44.65
N PHE A 321 35.85 -9.87 44.00
CA PHE A 321 34.61 -10.25 44.64
C PHE A 321 34.34 -11.74 44.46
N LYS A 322 33.92 -12.37 45.55
CA LYS A 322 33.39 -13.72 45.59
C LYS A 322 31.92 -13.73 45.27
N ILE A 323 31.51 -14.56 44.31
CA ILE A 323 30.11 -14.73 43.96
C ILE A 323 29.43 -15.59 45.03
N SER A 324 28.51 -14.99 45.78
CA SER A 324 27.72 -15.69 46.80
C SER A 324 26.50 -16.36 46.20
N GLU A 325 25.82 -15.67 45.28
CA GLU A 325 24.58 -16.14 44.67
C GLU A 325 24.41 -15.52 43.28
N ILE A 326 23.83 -16.29 42.37
CA ILE A 326 23.49 -15.87 41.01
C ILE A 326 21.99 -16.10 40.85
N ASP A 327 21.23 -15.02 40.74
CA ASP A 327 19.80 -15.07 40.42
C ASP A 327 19.61 -14.70 38.93
N LYS A 328 19.38 -15.73 38.11
CA LYS A 328 19.08 -15.56 36.68
C LYS A 328 17.72 -14.90 36.43
N LYS A 329 16.73 -15.10 37.30
CA LYS A 329 15.37 -14.56 37.11
C LYS A 329 15.34 -13.06 37.37
N GLU A 330 16.04 -12.61 38.41
CA GLU A 330 16.13 -11.19 38.72
C GLU A 330 17.27 -10.47 38.00
N ARG A 331 18.09 -11.19 37.22
CA ARG A 331 19.31 -10.68 36.59
C ARG A 331 20.20 -9.95 37.61
N LYS A 332 20.47 -10.63 38.73
CA LYS A 332 21.27 -10.10 39.84
C LYS A 332 22.31 -11.12 40.30
N ILE A 333 23.53 -10.64 40.55
CA ILE A 333 24.57 -11.43 41.22
C ILE A 333 24.84 -10.81 42.57
N THR A 334 24.83 -11.61 43.64
CA THR A 334 25.25 -11.15 44.96
C THR A 334 26.74 -11.42 45.13
N LEU A 335 27.47 -10.34 45.37
CA LEU A 335 28.92 -10.33 45.50
C LEU A 335 29.32 -10.07 46.96
N LYS A 336 30.41 -10.71 47.39
CA LYS A 336 31.09 -10.40 48.66
C LYS A 336 32.54 -10.08 48.39
N LEU A 337 33.06 -9.05 49.04
CA LEU A 337 34.46 -8.67 48.92
C LEU A 337 35.36 -9.81 49.44
N GLU A 338 36.28 -10.28 48.59
CA GLU A 338 37.34 -11.19 49.02
C GLU A 338 38.40 -10.34 49.73
N LYS A 339 38.62 -10.59 51.03
CA LYS A 339 39.60 -9.87 51.85
C LYS A 339 41.01 -10.42 51.72
#